data_AF-A0A0C9TQ70-F1
#
_entry.id   AF-A0A0C9TQ70-F1
#
_cell.length_a   1.000
_cell.length_b   1.000
_cell.length_c   1.000
_cell.angle_alpha   90.00
_cell.angle_beta   90.00
_cell.angle_gamma   90.00
#
_symmetry.space_group_name_H-M   'P 1'
#
loop_
_entity.id
_entity.type
_entity.pdbx_description
1 polymer ?
#
loop_
_entity_poly.entity_id
_entity_poly.type
_entity_poly.pdbx_seq_one_letter_code
_entity_poly.pdbx_strand_id
1 'polypeptide(L)'
;MSSISSLVLSSPSAASSTSPDASPSDTAAPLPLAQAQSWASKSLEISTKALTDLEADVKKRESWFGFLSRRKKEKAAQEGEADELGECAKVWAVGMFNLGVILEMQNDFKAAQSHFASALAKSKEIGLAEGVAEAEDALARVRMRIMRGVVLPPPSSNGGSPSL
;
A
#
# COMPACT_ATOMS: atom_id res chain seq x y z
N MET A 1 -47.93 67.64 -4.33
CA MET A 1 -47.95 66.85 -5.59
C MET A 1 -47.64 65.42 -5.20
N SER A 2 -48.59 64.52 -5.44
CA SER A 2 -48.51 63.04 -5.49
C SER A 2 -47.84 62.34 -4.28
N SER A 3 -48.55 61.72 -3.32
CA SER A 3 -49.40 60.51 -3.43
C SER A 3 -48.54 59.33 -3.96
N ILE A 4 -48.38 58.15 -3.36
CA ILE A 4 -49.30 57.18 -2.70
C ILE A 4 -48.39 56.15 -1.96
N SER A 5 -48.61 55.83 -0.68
CA SER A 5 -49.12 54.53 -0.12
C SER A 5 -48.34 53.27 -0.55
N SER A 6 -48.13 52.21 0.23
CA SER A 6 -48.61 51.80 1.55
C SER A 6 -48.00 50.43 1.90
N LEU A 7 -47.92 50.16 3.21
CA LEU A 7 -48.29 48.90 3.91
C LEU A 7 -47.51 47.62 3.53
N VAL A 8 -46.64 47.08 4.38
CA VAL A 8 -46.86 46.43 5.70
C VAL A 8 -47.41 45.00 5.60
N LEU A 9 -46.63 44.06 6.18
CA LEU A 9 -46.93 42.71 6.69
C LEU A 9 -47.54 41.68 5.72
N SER A 10 -46.92 40.51 5.61
CA SER A 10 -47.19 39.40 6.55
C SER A 10 -46.49 38.11 6.09
N SER A 11 -45.90 37.39 7.05
CA SER A 11 -45.62 35.96 6.90
C SER A 11 -46.92 35.16 6.80
N PRO A 12 -46.86 33.95 6.22
CA PRO A 12 -47.52 32.84 6.87
C PRO A 12 -46.64 31.59 6.98
N SER A 13 -46.74 31.00 8.17
CA SER A 13 -46.40 29.62 8.51
C SER A 13 -47.33 28.64 7.76
N ALA A 14 -46.79 27.52 7.27
CA ALA A 14 -47.53 26.26 7.15
C ALA A 14 -46.56 25.07 6.99
N ALA A 15 -46.61 24.18 7.97
CA ALA A 15 -46.07 22.83 7.91
C ALA A 15 -46.89 21.95 6.95
N SER A 16 -46.25 21.00 6.26
CA SER A 16 -46.68 19.60 6.22
C SER A 16 -45.73 18.74 5.36
N SER A 17 -45.49 17.55 5.87
CA SER A 17 -44.81 16.38 5.33
C SER A 17 -45.09 16.03 3.87
N THR A 18 -44.06 15.56 3.15
CA THR A 18 -44.02 14.20 2.57
C THR A 18 -42.60 13.86 2.13
N SER A 19 -42.02 12.83 2.75
CA SER A 19 -40.95 12.05 2.12
C SER A 19 -41.54 11.29 0.92
N PRO A 20 -40.74 11.09 -0.12
CA PRO A 20 -40.52 9.74 -0.58
C PRO A 20 -39.03 9.46 -0.62
N ASP A 21 -38.63 8.55 0.26
CA ASP A 21 -37.80 7.40 -0.09
C ASP A 21 -37.03 7.52 -1.41
N ALA A 22 -35.83 8.08 -1.33
CA ALA A 22 -34.77 7.85 -2.30
C ALA A 22 -33.50 7.61 -1.48
N SER A 23 -33.42 6.40 -0.91
CA SER A 23 -32.18 5.84 -0.42
C SER A 23 -31.11 5.97 -1.52
N PRO A 24 -30.01 6.71 -1.34
CA PRO A 24 -28.85 6.60 -2.23
C PRO A 24 -28.07 5.35 -1.84
N SER A 25 -28.70 4.18 -1.99
CA SER A 25 -28.03 2.89 -1.89
C SER A 25 -27.66 2.46 -3.31
N ASP A 26 -26.70 3.12 -3.96
CA ASP A 26 -26.08 2.60 -5.20
C ASP A 26 -24.77 3.29 -5.65
N THR A 27 -24.03 3.90 -4.73
CA THR A 27 -22.58 4.11 -4.90
C THR A 27 -21.89 3.74 -3.60
N ALA A 28 -21.94 2.44 -3.26
CA ALA A 28 -21.02 1.90 -2.29
C ALA A 28 -19.61 2.09 -2.86
N ALA A 29 -18.95 3.18 -2.48
CA ALA A 29 -17.51 3.29 -2.61
C ALA A 29 -16.92 1.96 -2.14
N PRO A 30 -15.98 1.36 -2.89
CA PRO A 30 -15.37 0.10 -2.47
C PRO A 30 -14.93 0.26 -1.01
N LEU A 31 -15.26 -0.71 -0.15
CA LEU A 31 -14.85 -0.70 1.25
C LEU A 31 -13.38 -0.24 1.31
N PRO A 32 -12.98 0.64 2.23
CA PRO A 32 -11.63 1.23 2.24
C PRO A 32 -10.52 0.16 2.15
N LEU A 33 -10.79 -1.04 2.65
CA LEU A 33 -9.98 -2.25 2.51
C LEU A 33 -9.85 -2.79 1.07
N ALA A 34 -10.95 -2.87 0.32
CA ALA A 34 -10.94 -3.32 -1.07
C ALA A 34 -10.18 -2.34 -1.97
N GLN A 35 -10.32 -1.03 -1.71
CA GLN A 35 -9.54 -0.01 -2.40
C GLN A 35 -8.05 -0.12 -2.05
N ALA A 36 -7.70 -0.25 -0.78
CA ALA A 36 -6.33 -0.48 -0.35
C ALA A 36 -5.72 -1.74 -1.01
N GLN A 37 -6.49 -2.81 -1.11
CA GLN A 37 -6.08 -4.04 -1.77
C GLN A 37 -5.80 -3.82 -3.24
N SER A 38 -6.65 -3.05 -3.93
CA SER A 38 -6.46 -2.73 -5.34
C SER A 38 -5.15 -1.98 -5.58
N TRP A 39 -4.82 -1.01 -4.72
CA TRP A 39 -3.59 -0.23 -4.82
C TRP A 39 -2.35 -1.06 -4.52
N ALA A 40 -2.39 -1.85 -3.43
CA ALA A 40 -1.27 -2.72 -3.07
C ALA A 40 -1.01 -3.78 -4.16
N SER A 41 -2.07 -4.36 -4.72
CA SER A 41 -1.93 -5.31 -5.84
C SER A 41 -1.35 -4.65 -7.08
N LYS A 42 -1.78 -3.43 -7.40
CA LYS A 42 -1.27 -2.71 -8.57
C LYS A 42 0.20 -2.31 -8.41
N SER A 43 0.62 -1.86 -7.23
CA SER A 43 2.04 -1.53 -7.00
C SER A 43 2.92 -2.78 -7.10
N LEU A 44 2.44 -3.92 -6.61
CA LEU A 44 3.14 -5.19 -6.72
C LEU A 44 3.32 -5.61 -8.19
N GLU A 45 2.27 -5.51 -9.00
CA GLU A 45 2.31 -5.84 -10.42
C GLU A 45 3.36 -5.00 -11.16
N ILE A 46 3.36 -3.69 -10.93
CA ILE A 46 4.28 -2.75 -11.57
C ILE A 46 5.72 -3.03 -11.13
N SER A 47 5.97 -3.14 -9.83
CA SER A 47 7.32 -3.40 -9.29
C SER A 47 7.86 -4.77 -9.71
N THR A 48 7.02 -5.80 -9.75
CA THR A 48 7.42 -7.14 -10.23
C THR A 48 7.83 -7.08 -11.69
N LYS A 49 7.04 -6.40 -12.54
CA LYS A 49 7.38 -6.24 -13.95
C LYS A 49 8.70 -5.48 -14.14
N ALA A 50 8.89 -4.39 -13.40
CA ALA A 50 10.14 -3.63 -13.43
C ALA A 50 11.34 -4.49 -13.04
N LEU A 51 11.21 -5.31 -11.99
CA LEU A 51 12.27 -6.24 -11.59
C LEU A 51 12.60 -7.25 -12.69
N THR A 52 11.59 -7.86 -13.33
CA THR A 52 11.83 -8.84 -14.40
C THR A 52 12.45 -8.21 -15.65
N ASP A 53 12.05 -6.99 -15.99
CA ASP A 53 12.60 -6.25 -17.14
C ASP A 53 14.07 -5.89 -16.88
N LEU A 54 14.40 -5.43 -15.67
CA LEU A 54 15.78 -5.14 -15.25
C LEU A 54 16.65 -6.41 -15.20
N GLU A 55 16.13 -7.53 -14.66
CA GLU A 55 16.83 -8.81 -14.66
C GLU A 55 17.14 -9.31 -16.09
N ALA A 56 16.21 -9.12 -17.02
CA ALA A 56 16.41 -9.45 -18.43
C ALA A 56 17.50 -8.59 -19.07
N ASP A 57 17.54 -7.30 -18.76
CA ASP A 57 18.56 -6.36 -19.25
C ASP A 57 19.95 -6.64 -18.64
N VAL A 58 20.03 -7.00 -17.36
CA VAL A 58 21.27 -7.46 -16.71
C VAL A 58 21.77 -8.72 -17.42
N LYS A 59 20.92 -9.73 -17.59
CA LYS A 59 21.30 -10.99 -18.25
C LYS A 59 21.72 -10.80 -19.70
N LYS A 60 21.05 -9.88 -20.42
CA LYS A 60 21.42 -9.50 -21.79
C LYS A 60 22.77 -8.80 -21.81
N ARG A 61 23.03 -7.89 -20.87
CA ARG A 61 24.36 -7.28 -20.70
C ARG A 61 25.42 -8.32 -20.37
N GLU A 62 25.20 -9.19 -19.39
CA GLU A 62 26.14 -10.26 -19.02
C GLU A 62 26.44 -11.20 -20.20
N SER A 63 25.43 -11.57 -20.97
CA SER A 63 25.58 -12.35 -22.21
C SER A 63 26.43 -11.61 -23.26
N TRP A 64 26.23 -10.30 -23.40
CA TRP A 64 27.02 -9.45 -24.29
C TRP A 64 28.46 -9.22 -23.76
N PHE A 65 28.65 -9.14 -22.44
CA PHE A 65 29.95 -9.04 -21.76
C PHE A 65 30.76 -10.34 -21.82
N GLY A 66 30.10 -11.49 -21.92
CA GLY A 66 30.74 -12.77 -22.27
C GLY A 66 31.52 -12.70 -23.59
N PHE A 67 31.23 -11.71 -24.44
CA PHE A 67 31.91 -11.47 -25.72
C PHE A 67 32.98 -10.36 -25.68
N LEU A 68 33.02 -9.50 -24.65
CA LEU A 68 33.93 -8.33 -24.57
C LEU A 68 34.68 -8.30 -23.24
N SER A 69 35.73 -9.11 -23.14
CA SER A 69 36.74 -8.96 -22.08
C SER A 69 37.43 -7.59 -22.17
N ARG A 70 37.46 -6.87 -21.03
CA ARG A 70 38.36 -5.76 -20.68
C ARG A 70 37.98 -4.36 -21.17
N ARG A 71 37.36 -3.53 -20.31
CA ARG A 71 37.85 -2.17 -19.98
C ARG A 71 37.04 -1.49 -18.87
N LYS A 72 37.43 -1.71 -17.62
CA LYS A 72 37.89 -0.69 -16.63
C LYS A 72 37.12 0.65 -16.45
N LYS A 73 35.93 0.87 -17.00
CA LYS A 73 35.16 2.15 -16.90
C LYS A 73 33.77 2.02 -16.26
N GLU A 74 33.37 0.85 -15.80
CA GLU A 74 31.99 0.58 -15.33
C GLU A 74 31.75 0.66 -13.82
N LYS A 75 32.78 0.94 -13.02
CA LYS A 75 32.57 1.14 -11.57
C LYS A 75 31.59 2.28 -11.24
N ALA A 76 31.42 3.25 -12.14
CA ALA A 76 30.48 4.36 -11.96
C ALA A 76 29.06 4.06 -12.47
N ALA A 77 28.87 3.04 -13.33
CA ALA A 77 27.54 2.65 -13.83
C ALA A 77 26.90 1.56 -12.97
N GLN A 78 27.71 0.71 -12.33
CA GLN A 78 27.24 -0.29 -11.36
C GLN A 78 26.63 0.31 -10.10
N GLU A 79 27.07 1.50 -9.67
CA GLU A 79 26.50 2.16 -8.49
C GLU A 79 25.09 2.71 -8.76
N GLY A 80 24.79 3.19 -9.97
CA GLY A 80 23.44 3.66 -10.33
C GLY A 80 22.43 2.54 -10.60
N GLU A 81 22.89 1.41 -11.17
CA GLU A 81 22.02 0.26 -11.49
C GLU A 81 21.69 -0.60 -10.27
N ALA A 82 22.61 -0.71 -9.32
CA ALA A 82 22.34 -1.30 -8.01
C ALA A 82 21.33 -0.47 -7.19
N ASP A 83 21.29 0.85 -7.42
CA ASP A 83 20.35 1.77 -6.77
C ASP A 83 18.92 1.62 -7.34
N GLU A 84 18.76 1.54 -8.66
CA GLU A 84 17.43 1.36 -9.30
C GLU A 84 16.80 -0.03 -9.03
N LEU A 85 17.61 -1.10 -9.03
CA LEU A 85 17.18 -2.42 -8.57
C LEU A 85 16.77 -2.39 -7.09
N GLY A 86 17.49 -1.59 -6.28
CA GLY A 86 17.17 -1.32 -4.89
C GLY A 86 15.80 -0.68 -4.72
N GLU A 87 15.48 0.36 -5.47
CA GLU A 87 14.19 1.07 -5.36
C GLU A 87 13.00 0.20 -5.80
N CYS A 88 13.11 -0.50 -6.94
CA CYS A 88 12.03 -1.40 -7.39
C CYS A 88 11.80 -2.55 -6.40
N ALA A 89 12.88 -3.10 -5.84
CA ALA A 89 12.80 -4.16 -4.85
C ALA A 89 12.24 -3.67 -3.50
N LYS A 90 12.56 -2.44 -3.08
CA LYS A 90 11.94 -1.79 -1.91
C LYS A 90 10.43 -1.65 -2.10
N VAL A 91 9.99 -1.12 -3.24
CA VAL A 91 8.55 -0.97 -3.57
C VAL A 91 7.85 -2.32 -3.58
N TRP A 92 8.49 -3.36 -4.12
CA TRP A 92 7.95 -4.72 -4.10
C TRP A 92 7.80 -5.25 -2.67
N ALA A 93 8.82 -5.10 -1.83
CA ALA A 93 8.80 -5.55 -0.44
C ALA A 93 7.70 -4.85 0.37
N VAL A 94 7.55 -3.54 0.20
CA VAL A 94 6.48 -2.74 0.82
C VAL A 94 5.10 -3.15 0.29
N GLY A 95 4.97 -3.40 -1.01
CA GLY A 95 3.73 -3.89 -1.62
C GLY A 95 3.28 -5.22 -1.02
N MET A 96 4.21 -6.17 -0.86
CA MET A 96 3.95 -7.44 -0.19
C MET A 96 3.56 -7.27 1.28
N PHE A 97 4.24 -6.38 2.00
CA PHE A 97 3.89 -6.09 3.40
C PHE A 97 2.46 -5.52 3.50
N ASN A 98 2.11 -4.56 2.66
CA ASN A 98 0.77 -3.95 2.65
C ASN A 98 -0.33 -4.96 2.32
N LEU A 99 -0.10 -5.88 1.36
CA LEU A 99 -1.01 -6.99 1.11
C LEU A 99 -1.17 -7.89 2.33
N GLY A 100 -0.07 -8.18 3.03
CA GLY A 100 -0.11 -8.92 4.30
C GLY A 100 -0.97 -8.24 5.35
N VAL A 101 -0.84 -6.92 5.54
CA VAL A 101 -1.66 -6.13 6.49
C VAL A 101 -3.14 -6.18 6.11
N ILE A 102 -3.45 -6.02 4.82
CA ILE A 102 -4.82 -6.07 4.32
C ILE A 102 -5.46 -7.44 4.57
N LEU A 103 -4.71 -8.52 4.33
CA LEU A 103 -5.18 -9.89 4.60
C LEU A 103 -5.32 -10.16 6.10
N GLU A 104 -4.42 -9.63 6.93
CA GLU A 104 -4.55 -9.67 8.38
C GLU A 104 -5.84 -8.96 8.84
N MET A 105 -6.16 -7.80 8.27
CA MET A 105 -7.41 -7.07 8.54
C MET A 105 -8.66 -7.83 8.06
N GLN A 106 -8.53 -8.63 6.99
CA GLN A 106 -9.57 -9.54 6.51
C GLN A 106 -9.67 -10.85 7.32
N ASN A 107 -8.82 -11.02 8.34
CA ASN A 107 -8.65 -12.23 9.15
C ASN A 107 -8.12 -13.46 8.39
N ASP A 108 -7.61 -13.29 7.17
CA ASP A 108 -6.87 -14.34 6.47
C ASP A 108 -5.41 -14.35 6.93
N PHE A 109 -5.20 -14.83 8.16
CA PHE A 109 -3.88 -14.85 8.77
C PHE A 109 -2.89 -15.78 8.06
N LYS A 110 -3.39 -16.82 7.37
CA LYS A 110 -2.55 -17.78 6.65
C LYS A 110 -2.00 -17.16 5.37
N ALA A 111 -2.85 -16.47 4.60
CA ALA A 111 -2.39 -15.72 3.45
C ALA A 111 -1.48 -14.55 3.87
N ALA A 112 -1.86 -13.81 4.92
CA ALA A 112 -1.05 -12.72 5.46
C ALA A 112 0.37 -13.17 5.83
N GLN A 113 0.51 -14.33 6.49
CA GLN A 113 1.81 -14.90 6.84
C GLN A 113 2.71 -15.12 5.61
N SER A 114 2.15 -15.61 4.49
CA SER A 114 2.92 -15.83 3.24
C SER A 114 3.45 -14.51 2.67
N HIS A 115 2.62 -13.47 2.68
CA HIS A 115 3.00 -12.16 2.19
C HIS A 115 4.06 -11.49 3.07
N PHE A 116 3.92 -11.55 4.39
CA PHE A 116 4.93 -11.04 5.32
C PHE A 116 6.26 -11.80 5.23
N ALA A 117 6.24 -13.12 5.05
CA ALA A 117 7.46 -13.91 4.85
C ALA A 117 8.22 -13.51 3.58
N SER A 118 7.48 -13.23 2.50
CA SER A 118 8.08 -12.76 1.25
C SER A 118 8.65 -11.35 1.37
N ALA A 119 7.92 -10.44 2.04
CA ALA A 119 8.41 -9.09 2.33
C ALA A 119 9.69 -9.11 3.18
N LEU A 120 9.74 -10.00 4.20
CA LEU A 120 10.91 -10.19 5.04
C LEU A 120 12.12 -10.70 4.24
N ALA A 121 11.91 -11.72 3.40
CA ALA A 121 12.97 -12.30 2.58
C ALA A 121 13.59 -11.25 1.65
N LYS A 122 12.74 -10.49 0.94
CA LYS A 122 13.21 -9.43 0.03
C LYS A 122 13.87 -8.28 0.80
N SER A 123 13.33 -7.88 1.95
CA SER A 123 13.93 -6.83 2.78
C SER A 123 15.32 -7.23 3.30
N LYS A 124 15.53 -8.51 3.65
CA LYS A 124 16.86 -9.04 4.01
C LYS A 124 17.83 -9.04 2.83
N GLU A 125 17.36 -9.43 1.65
CA GLU A 125 18.15 -9.46 0.42
C GLU A 125 18.68 -8.07 0.04
N ILE A 126 17.84 -7.03 0.16
CA ILE A 126 18.19 -5.65 -0.23
C ILE A 126 18.73 -4.79 0.93
N GLY A 127 18.86 -5.36 2.14
CA GLY A 127 19.35 -4.63 3.31
C GLY A 127 18.39 -3.56 3.87
N LEU A 128 17.08 -3.66 3.62
CA LEU A 128 16.07 -2.74 4.15
C LEU A 128 15.75 -3.04 5.61
N ALA A 129 16.50 -2.44 6.54
CA ALA A 129 16.39 -2.72 7.98
C ALA A 129 14.99 -2.49 8.57
N GLU A 130 14.33 -1.40 8.19
CA GLU A 130 12.96 -1.10 8.63
C GLU A 130 11.97 -2.18 8.17
N GLY A 131 12.05 -2.59 6.90
CA GLY A 131 11.20 -3.65 6.33
C GLY A 131 11.43 -5.01 7.01
N VAL A 132 12.65 -5.29 7.47
CA VAL A 132 12.93 -6.50 8.27
C VAL A 132 12.22 -6.44 9.62
N ALA A 133 12.36 -5.34 10.35
CA ALA A 133 11.76 -5.19 11.68
C ALA A 133 10.22 -5.27 11.61
N GLU A 134 9.61 -4.54 10.69
CA GLU A 134 8.15 -4.51 10.50
C GLU A 134 7.60 -5.88 10.10
N ALA A 135 8.26 -6.56 9.15
CA ALA A 135 7.81 -7.89 8.71
C ALA A 135 7.98 -8.97 9.79
N GLU A 136 9.01 -8.87 10.64
CA GLU A 136 9.21 -9.79 11.76
C GLU A 136 8.14 -9.60 12.85
N ASP A 137 7.80 -8.35 13.21
CA ASP A 137 6.71 -8.06 14.15
C ASP A 137 5.36 -8.56 13.60
N ALA A 138 5.08 -8.25 12.33
CA ALA A 138 3.86 -8.70 11.66
C ALA A 138 3.74 -10.23 11.62
N LEU A 139 4.82 -10.94 11.30
CA LEU A 139 4.86 -12.40 11.35
C LEU A 139 4.60 -12.94 12.75
N ALA A 140 5.19 -12.34 13.79
CA ALA A 140 4.95 -12.74 15.16
C ALA A 140 3.47 -12.58 15.52
N ARG A 141 2.86 -11.43 15.22
CA ARG A 141 1.43 -11.19 15.46
C ARG A 141 0.55 -12.21 14.77
N VAL A 142 0.69 -12.43 13.45
CA VAL A 142 -0.20 -13.35 12.73
C VAL A 142 0.02 -14.81 13.14
N ARG A 143 1.25 -15.21 13.49
CA ARG A 143 1.51 -16.53 14.06
C ARG A 143 0.74 -16.75 15.36
N MET A 144 0.70 -15.74 16.22
CA MET A 144 -0.10 -15.81 17.45
C MET A 144 -1.60 -15.92 17.16
N ARG A 145 -2.11 -15.24 16.12
CA ARG A 145 -3.51 -15.36 15.68
C ARG A 145 -3.84 -16.77 15.17
N ILE A 146 -2.99 -17.31 14.31
CA ILE A 146 -3.15 -18.66 13.75
C ILE A 146 -3.16 -19.69 14.87
N MET A 147 -2.25 -19.59 15.83
CA MET A 147 -2.18 -20.52 16.96
C MET A 147 -3.33 -20.37 17.95
N ARG A 148 -3.81 -19.14 18.21
CA ARG A 148 -4.84 -18.87 19.21
C ARG A 148 -6.26 -18.96 18.65
N GLY A 149 -6.46 -18.90 17.34
CA GLY A 149 -7.80 -18.82 16.73
C GLY A 149 -8.57 -17.54 17.11
N VAL A 150 -7.90 -16.48 17.56
CA VAL A 150 -8.51 -15.26 18.11
C VAL A 150 -8.02 -14.02 17.38
N VAL A 151 -8.92 -13.06 17.15
CA VAL A 151 -8.69 -11.72 16.56
C VAL A 151 -8.19 -10.73 17.64
N LEU A 152 -6.93 -10.32 17.60
CA LEU A 152 -6.44 -9.08 18.25
C LEU A 152 -6.71 -7.85 17.33
N PRO A 153 -6.69 -6.62 17.86
CA PRO A 153 -6.69 -5.41 17.02
C PRO A 153 -5.38 -5.26 16.23
N PRO A 154 -5.39 -4.52 15.09
CA PRO A 154 -4.19 -4.19 14.33
C PRO A 154 -3.23 -3.28 15.14
N PRO A 155 -1.93 -3.27 14.83
CA PRO A 155 -0.96 -2.43 15.53
C PRO A 155 -1.28 -0.95 15.34
N SER A 156 -1.16 -0.16 16.42
CA SER A 156 -1.24 1.30 16.37
C SER A 156 0.10 1.83 15.89
N SER A 157 0.11 2.56 14.78
CA SER A 157 1.31 3.10 14.11
C SER A 157 2.04 4.21 14.88
N ASN A 158 1.90 4.29 16.21
CA ASN A 158 2.64 5.25 17.00
C ASN A 158 4.02 4.68 17.33
N GLY A 159 4.93 4.79 16.35
CA GLY A 159 6.36 4.85 16.59
C GLY A 159 6.66 6.09 17.42
N GLY A 160 6.55 5.95 18.74
CA GLY A 160 7.05 6.94 19.67
C GLY A 160 8.57 6.98 19.56
N SER A 161 9.10 7.98 18.86
CA SER A 161 10.50 8.35 18.94
C SER A 161 10.90 8.51 20.41
N PRO A 162 12.02 7.94 20.87
CA PRO A 162 12.51 8.23 22.20
C PRO A 162 12.95 9.70 22.22
N SER A 163 12.22 10.53 22.93
CA SER A 163 12.65 11.88 23.28
C SER A 163 13.90 11.76 24.15
N LEU A 164 15.04 12.21 23.62
CA LEU A 164 16.25 12.50 24.39
C LEU A 164 16.04 13.75 25.25
#